data_AF-R7LVQ0-F1
#
_entry.id   AF-R7LVQ0-F1
#
_cell.length_a   1.000
_cell.length_b   1.000
_cell.length_c   1.000
_cell.angle_alpha   90.00
_cell.angle_beta   90.00
_cell.angle_gamma   90.00
#
_symmetry.space_group_name_H-M   'P 1'
#
loop_
_entity.id
_entity.type
_entity.pdbx_description
1 polymer ?
#
loop_
_entity_poly.entity_id
_entity_poly.type
_entity_poly.pdbx_seq_one_letter_code
_entity_poly.pdbx_strand_id
1 'polypeptide(L)'
;MDKDQIMEAIENMTVLELADLVKAMEDKFGVSAAAPVAVAAAPAAGAAAAEKTEFDVVLKDAGASKINVIKVVRELTGLGLKEAKAAVDAAPNAIKEHVAKADAEAMKAKLEEAGATVELK
;
A
#
# COMPACT_ATOMS: atom_id res chain seq x y z
N MET A 1 -1.34 -24.22 8.41
CA MET A 1 -2.69 -23.66 8.33
C MET A 1 -2.87 -23.21 6.91
N ASP A 2 -3.71 -23.93 6.19
CA ASP A 2 -4.00 -23.62 4.80
C ASP A 2 -5.07 -22.52 4.76
N LYS A 3 -5.17 -21.78 3.65
CA LYS A 3 -6.07 -20.61 3.54
C LYS A 3 -7.51 -20.95 3.93
N ASP A 4 -7.95 -22.16 3.62
CA ASP A 4 -9.30 -22.66 3.90
C ASP A 4 -9.54 -22.84 5.41
N GLN A 5 -8.53 -23.27 6.16
CA GLN A 5 -8.63 -23.43 7.61
C GLN A 5 -8.68 -22.09 8.35
N ILE A 6 -8.05 -21.05 7.78
CA ILE A 6 -8.14 -19.68 8.29
C ILE A 6 -9.54 -19.13 8.03
N MET A 7 -10.13 -19.43 6.87
CA MET A 7 -11.48 -19.00 6.52
C MET A 7 -12.53 -19.63 7.43
N GLU A 8 -12.45 -20.95 7.67
CA GLU A 8 -13.34 -21.64 8.63
C GLU A 8 -13.21 -21.08 10.05
N ALA A 9 -12.01 -20.72 10.49
CA ALA A 9 -11.81 -20.12 11.81
C ALA A 9 -12.47 -18.75 11.93
N ILE A 10 -12.47 -17.95 10.84
CA ILE A 10 -13.13 -16.64 10.78
C ILE A 10 -14.66 -16.81 10.71
N GLU A 11 -15.18 -17.77 9.96
CA GLU A 11 -16.63 -18.04 9.86
C GLU A 11 -17.26 -18.48 11.18
N ASN A 12 -16.50 -19.16 12.03
CA ASN A 12 -16.95 -19.62 13.35
C ASN A 12 -16.83 -18.54 14.45
N MET A 13 -16.20 -17.39 14.17
CA MET A 13 -16.11 -16.29 15.12
C MET A 13 -17.40 -15.47 15.17
N THR A 14 -17.73 -14.97 16.36
CA THR A 14 -18.81 -14.00 16.51
C THR A 14 -18.38 -12.63 15.96
N VAL A 15 -19.35 -11.79 15.60
CA VAL A 15 -19.10 -10.44 15.09
C VAL A 15 -18.21 -9.60 16.04
N LEU A 16 -18.32 -9.82 17.35
CA LEU A 16 -17.47 -9.17 18.36
C LEU A 16 -16.02 -9.67 18.31
N GLU A 17 -15.81 -10.98 18.20
CA GLU A 17 -14.47 -11.59 18.12
C GLU A 17 -13.76 -11.26 16.81
N LEU A 18 -14.50 -11.17 15.71
CA LEU A 18 -13.98 -10.63 14.45
C LEU A 18 -13.52 -9.17 14.62
N ALA A 19 -14.29 -8.33 15.32
CA ALA A 19 -13.93 -6.93 15.54
C ALA A 19 -12.67 -6.79 16.40
N ASP A 20 -12.50 -7.65 17.39
CA ASP A 20 -11.29 -7.69 18.23
C ASP A 20 -10.09 -8.29 17.47
N LEU A 21 -10.30 -9.30 16.62
CA LEU A 21 -9.25 -9.82 15.73
C LEU A 21 -8.80 -8.77 14.72
N VAL A 22 -9.75 -8.02 14.14
CA VAL A 22 -9.46 -6.88 13.27
C VAL A 22 -8.62 -5.88 14.04
N LYS A 23 -9.05 -5.39 15.21
CA LYS A 23 -8.27 -4.45 16.04
C LYS A 23 -6.88 -4.95 16.38
N ALA A 24 -6.75 -6.23 16.78
CA ALA A 24 -5.45 -6.83 17.06
C ALA A 24 -4.56 -6.88 15.80
N MET A 25 -5.14 -7.06 14.62
CA MET A 25 -4.44 -6.94 13.35
C MET A 25 -4.11 -5.47 13.02
N GLU A 26 -5.00 -4.52 13.30
CA GLU A 26 -4.76 -3.09 13.14
C GLU A 26 -3.58 -2.62 14.01
N ASP A 27 -3.54 -3.04 15.28
CA ASP A 27 -2.46 -2.70 16.22
C ASP A 27 -1.14 -3.41 15.90
N LYS A 28 -1.20 -4.68 15.47
CA LYS A 28 0.00 -5.49 15.21
C LYS A 28 0.64 -5.22 13.85
N PHE A 29 -0.16 -4.82 12.86
CA PHE A 29 0.29 -4.56 11.49
C PHE A 29 0.15 -3.09 11.08
N GLY A 30 -0.36 -2.22 11.96
CA GLY A 30 -0.50 -0.79 11.71
C GLY A 30 -1.65 -0.40 10.78
N VAL A 31 -2.51 -1.35 10.38
CA VAL A 31 -3.57 -1.13 9.38
C VAL A 31 -4.86 -0.70 10.08
N SER A 32 -5.11 0.60 10.24
CA SER A 32 -6.41 1.08 10.75
C SER A 32 -7.32 1.52 9.62
N ALA A 33 -8.58 1.07 9.64
CA ALA A 33 -9.63 1.49 8.70
C ALA A 33 -10.10 2.96 8.85
N ALA A 34 -9.42 3.76 9.67
CA ALA A 34 -9.77 5.16 9.90
C ALA A 34 -9.09 6.10 8.88
N ALA A 35 -9.62 6.13 7.66
CA ALA A 35 -9.55 7.36 6.89
C ALA A 35 -10.33 8.45 7.67
N PRO A 36 -9.72 9.57 8.08
CA PRO A 36 -10.50 10.67 8.62
C PRO A 36 -11.31 11.28 7.47
N VAL A 37 -12.59 10.90 7.40
CA VAL A 37 -13.62 11.76 6.83
C VAL A 37 -13.50 13.09 7.56
N ALA A 38 -12.97 14.08 6.84
CA ALA A 38 -12.79 15.43 7.32
C ALA A 38 -14.16 16.03 7.68
N VAL A 39 -14.59 15.84 8.93
CA VAL A 39 -15.63 16.64 9.55
C VAL A 39 -15.01 18.01 9.81
N ALA A 40 -15.34 18.95 8.93
CA ALA A 40 -15.08 20.36 9.14
C ALA A 40 -15.84 20.84 10.38
N ALA A 41 -15.12 21.02 11.49
CA ALA A 41 -15.51 21.91 12.58
C ALA A 41 -14.22 22.38 13.30
N ALA A 42 -14.11 23.70 13.48
CA ALA A 42 -12.92 24.44 13.86
C ALA A 42 -12.52 24.29 15.36
N PRO A 43 -11.55 25.07 15.87
CA PRO A 43 -10.17 24.64 16.09
C PRO A 43 -9.84 24.49 17.58
N ALA A 44 -9.11 23.45 17.97
CA ALA A 44 -8.53 23.37 19.30
C ALA A 44 -7.11 22.80 19.23
N ALA A 45 -6.16 23.69 19.53
CA ALA A 45 -4.89 23.49 20.21
C ALA A 45 -4.17 22.14 20.04
N GLY A 46 -3.00 22.20 19.40
CA GLY A 46 -1.84 21.39 19.77
C GLY A 46 -1.99 19.89 19.57
N ALA A 47 -1.83 19.43 18.34
CA ALA A 47 -1.43 18.06 18.07
C ALA A 47 -0.13 18.12 17.27
N ALA A 48 0.93 17.55 17.84
CA ALA A 48 2.15 17.24 17.13
C ALA A 48 1.81 16.67 15.76
N ALA A 49 2.51 17.16 14.73
CA ALA A 49 2.37 16.69 13.37
C ALA A 49 2.25 15.16 13.36
N ALA A 50 1.08 14.66 12.96
CA ALA A 50 0.90 13.24 12.72
C ALA A 50 1.92 12.86 11.64
N GLU A 51 3.04 12.27 12.06
CA GLU A 51 4.06 11.80 11.14
C GLU A 51 3.40 10.78 10.22
N LYS A 52 3.43 11.08 8.93
CA LYS A 52 2.90 10.21 7.90
C LYS A 52 3.75 8.93 7.90
N THR A 53 3.22 7.85 8.48
CA THR A 53 3.94 6.57 8.61
C THR A 53 3.81 5.70 7.37
N GLU A 54 2.83 5.98 6.51
CA GLU A 54 2.51 5.23 5.30
C GLU A 54 2.59 6.12 4.07
N PHE A 55 3.14 5.54 3.00
CA PHE A 55 3.34 6.19 1.72
C PHE A 55 2.82 5.33 0.59
N ASP A 56 2.25 5.96 -0.42
CA ASP A 56 1.85 5.31 -1.65
C ASP A 56 2.93 5.50 -2.71
N VAL A 57 3.40 4.40 -3.29
CA VAL A 57 4.39 4.39 -4.37
C VAL A 57 3.64 4.52 -5.70
N VAL A 58 3.55 5.74 -6.21
CA VAL A 58 2.84 6.06 -7.46
C VAL A 58 3.83 6.13 -8.61
N LEU A 59 3.66 5.27 -9.61
CA LEU A 59 4.37 5.36 -10.87
C LEU A 59 3.74 6.48 -11.71
N LYS A 60 4.46 7.59 -11.88
CA LYS A 60 4.04 8.71 -12.72
C LYS A 60 4.30 8.44 -14.20
N ASP A 61 5.47 7.92 -14.51
CA ASP A 61 5.88 7.61 -15.87
C ASP A 61 6.87 6.44 -15.87
N ALA A 62 6.77 5.57 -16.88
CA ALA A 62 7.64 4.40 -17.00
C ALA A 62 8.93 4.67 -17.79
N GLY A 63 9.08 5.88 -18.35
CA GLY A 63 10.23 6.30 -19.14
C GLY A 63 10.47 5.45 -20.39
N ALA A 64 11.65 5.60 -20.96
CA ALA A 64 12.08 4.88 -22.16
C ALA A 64 12.34 3.38 -21.89
N SER A 65 12.63 3.02 -20.63
CA SER A 65 13.04 1.67 -20.21
C SER A 65 11.87 0.84 -19.66
N LYS A 66 10.71 0.93 -20.31
CA LYS A 66 9.43 0.33 -19.86
C LYS A 66 9.53 -1.18 -19.53
N ILE A 67 10.34 -1.94 -20.26
CA ILE A 67 10.55 -3.38 -19.99
C ILE A 67 11.24 -3.60 -18.64
N ASN A 68 12.21 -2.76 -18.28
CA ASN A 68 12.93 -2.87 -17.00
C ASN A 68 12.00 -2.49 -15.84
N VAL A 69 11.20 -1.43 -16.02
CA VAL A 69 10.18 -1.02 -15.04
C VAL A 69 9.15 -2.14 -14.81
N ILE A 70 8.67 -2.81 -15.87
CA ILE A 70 7.74 -3.95 -15.74
C ILE A 70 8.39 -5.09 -14.94
N LYS A 71 9.68 -5.39 -15.12
CA LYS A 71 10.37 -6.43 -14.33
C LYS A 71 10.39 -6.06 -12.85
N VAL A 72 10.76 -4.82 -12.52
CA VAL A 72 10.80 -4.34 -11.14
C VAL A 72 9.40 -4.33 -10.53
N VAL A 73 8.37 -3.87 -11.24
CA VAL A 73 6.98 -3.90 -10.76
C VAL A 73 6.56 -5.33 -10.45
N ARG A 74 6.88 -6.33 -11.30
CA ARG A 74 6.60 -7.75 -11.01
C ARG A 74 7.32 -8.26 -9.77
N GLU A 75 8.58 -7.88 -9.57
CA GLU A 75 9.36 -8.26 -8.38
C GLU A 75 8.79 -7.65 -7.10
N LEU A 76 8.34 -6.39 -7.15
CA LEU A 76 7.82 -5.66 -5.98
C LEU A 76 6.39 -6.04 -5.59
N THR A 77 5.57 -6.43 -6.56
CA THR A 77 4.13 -6.68 -6.39
C THR A 77 3.73 -8.15 -6.53
N GLY A 78 4.55 -8.98 -7.17
CA GLY A 78 4.21 -10.37 -7.47
C GLY A 78 3.22 -10.56 -8.62
N LEU A 79 2.85 -9.48 -9.32
CA LEU A 79 1.90 -9.53 -10.43
C LEU A 79 2.40 -10.36 -11.63
N GLY A 80 1.46 -10.95 -12.38
CA GLY A 80 1.72 -11.61 -13.65
C GLY A 80 2.21 -10.62 -14.72
N LEU A 81 2.85 -11.13 -15.78
CA LEU A 81 3.41 -10.26 -16.83
C LEU A 81 2.37 -9.33 -17.48
N LYS A 82 1.15 -9.83 -17.65
CA LYS A 82 0.03 -9.07 -18.23
C LYS A 82 -0.44 -7.96 -17.28
N GLU A 83 -0.56 -8.26 -15.99
CA GLU A 83 -1.03 -7.33 -14.96
C GLU A 83 0.00 -6.24 -14.68
N ALA A 84 1.28 -6.60 -14.57
CA ALA A 84 2.36 -5.62 -14.39
C ALA A 84 2.52 -4.72 -15.61
N LYS A 85 2.36 -5.27 -16.83
CA LYS A 85 2.33 -4.45 -18.05
C LYS A 85 1.16 -3.46 -18.01
N ALA A 86 -0.03 -3.92 -17.66
CA ALA A 86 -1.20 -3.05 -17.53
C ALA A 86 -0.99 -1.95 -16.48
N ALA A 87 -0.44 -2.29 -15.31
CA ALA A 87 -0.15 -1.33 -14.24
C ALA A 87 0.86 -0.25 -14.65
N VAL A 88 1.90 -0.62 -15.41
CA VAL A 88 2.92 0.30 -15.93
C VAL A 88 2.39 1.14 -17.10
N ASP A 89 1.55 0.57 -17.96
CA ASP A 89 0.93 1.28 -19.09
C ASP A 89 -0.19 2.26 -18.62
N ALA A 90 -0.78 2.02 -17.45
CA ALA A 90 -1.82 2.85 -16.85
C ALA A 90 -1.28 4.06 -16.06
N ALA A 91 0.02 4.38 -16.16
CA ALA A 91 0.60 5.52 -15.47
C ALA A 91 -0.12 6.85 -15.85
N PRO A 92 -0.44 7.73 -14.89
CA PRO A 92 -0.08 7.66 -13.47
C PRO A 92 -0.94 6.67 -12.68
N ASN A 93 -0.31 5.71 -12.00
CA ASN A 93 -0.99 4.66 -11.24
C ASN A 93 -0.21 4.25 -9.98
N ALA A 94 -0.91 3.85 -8.92
CA ALA A 94 -0.30 3.31 -7.70
C ALA A 94 0.24 1.89 -7.96
N ILE A 95 1.52 1.68 -7.64
CA ILE A 95 2.18 0.36 -7.73
C ILE A 95 2.04 -0.38 -6.40
N LYS A 96 2.10 0.35 -5.30
CA LYS A 96 1.89 -0.17 -3.97
C LYS A 96 1.41 0.94 -3.06
N GLU A 97 0.41 0.65 -2.26
CA GLU A 97 -0.25 1.59 -1.35
C GLU A 97 0.06 1.19 0.10
N HIS A 98 0.00 2.15 1.01
CA HIS A 98 0.14 1.90 2.45
C HIS A 98 1.45 1.21 2.86
N VAL A 99 2.59 1.61 2.27
CA VAL A 99 3.91 1.06 2.63
C VAL A 99 4.66 1.97 3.59
N ALA A 100 5.39 1.36 4.53
CA ALA A 100 6.26 2.09 5.45
C ALA A 100 7.28 2.93 4.66
N LYS A 101 7.68 4.08 5.22
CA LYS A 101 8.61 5.01 4.57
C LYS A 101 9.87 4.35 3.99
N ALA A 102 10.49 3.45 4.75
CA ALA A 102 11.70 2.74 4.33
C ALA A 102 11.46 1.86 3.10
N ASP A 103 10.32 1.17 3.05
CA ASP A 103 9.93 0.33 1.91
C ASP A 103 9.53 1.19 0.72
N ALA A 104 8.82 2.29 0.95
CA ALA A 104 8.43 3.25 -0.08
C ALA A 104 9.66 3.86 -0.78
N GLU A 105 10.65 4.31 0.00
CA GLU A 105 11.91 4.83 -0.51
C GLU A 105 12.72 3.76 -1.25
N ALA A 106 12.77 2.52 -0.74
CA ALA A 106 13.44 1.41 -1.41
C ALA A 106 12.77 1.03 -2.75
N MET A 107 11.43 1.04 -2.80
CA MET A 107 10.67 0.79 -4.03
C MET A 107 10.84 1.92 -5.04
N LYS A 108 10.79 3.17 -4.57
CA LYS A 108 11.07 4.35 -5.40
C LYS A 108 12.46 4.25 -6.03
N ALA A 109 13.49 3.99 -5.23
CA ALA A 109 14.86 3.87 -5.72
C ALA A 109 14.99 2.79 -6.81
N LYS A 110 14.45 1.58 -6.59
CA LYS A 110 14.49 0.50 -7.58
C LYS A 110 13.75 0.84 -8.87
N LEU A 111 12.62 1.53 -8.78
CA LEU A 111 11.84 1.94 -9.95
C LEU A 111 12.54 3.08 -10.71
N GLU A 112 13.14 4.05 -10.02
CA GLU A 112 13.91 5.14 -10.62
C GLU A 112 15.21 4.62 -11.28
N GLU A 113 15.92 3.68 -10.66
CA GLU A 113 17.06 2.98 -11.26
C GLU A 113 16.67 2.22 -12.55
N ALA A 114 15.44 1.70 -12.60
CA ALA A 114 14.89 1.07 -13.80
C ALA A 114 14.45 2.07 -14.89
N GLY A 115 14.51 3.38 -14.61
CA GLY A 115 14.18 4.45 -15.55
C GLY A 115 12.76 4.99 -15.44
N ALA A 116 12.03 4.69 -14.37
CA ALA A 116 10.72 5.27 -14.10
C ALA A 116 10.80 6.60 -13.33
N THR A 117 9.73 7.38 -13.39
CA THR A 117 9.48 8.50 -12.48
C THR A 117 8.43 8.08 -11.45
N VAL A 118 8.78 8.15 -10.17
CA VAL A 118 7.91 7.71 -9.06
C VAL A 118 7.69 8.85 -8.07
N GLU A 119 6.47 8.96 -7.58
CA GLU A 119 6.09 9.87 -6.50
C GLU A 119 5.66 9.07 -5.27
N LEU A 120 6.16 9.46 -4.09
CA LEU A 120 5.67 8.96 -2.82
C LEU A 120 4.57 9.90 -2.36
N LYS A 121 3.36 9.38 -2.26
CA LYS A 121 2.19 10.12 -1.77
C LYS A 121 1.86 9.77 -0.35
#